data_AF-A0A5J1IC38-F1
#
_entry.id   AF-A0A5J1IC38-F1
#
_cell.length_a   1.000
_cell.length_b   1.000
_cell.length_c   1.000
_cell.angle_alpha   90.00
_cell.angle_beta   90.00
_cell.angle_gamma   90.00
#
_symmetry.space_group_name_H-M   'P 1'
#
loop_
_entity.id
_entity.type
_entity.pdbx_description
1 polymer ?
#
loop_
_entity_poly.entity_id
_entity_poly.type
_entity_poly.pdbx_seq_one_letter_code
_entity_poly.pdbx_strand_id
1 'polypeptide(L)'
;MTTLKTQFTQLREQYQIKQQVQSLEEVYDRYRTIRDGLLDVAEPLQKAQKKFEVIGMLPEPHSTIDFSQEAALFGGAKTQLDALTARFKESGDKTEQSVFWETVRVLKSVQESVDDKVDATWKAFVADLEARAMLDSVFLEQQRTLGNVLVYDDYRKARDNFNRQKLSGPDSLSVVKNLQKYSDEMVALKRSMDPDAPDDVLRFFEALDRHNHASLTLLTPCVIAWLEEKGMLPAFNVTRKRMI
;
A
#
# COMPACT_ATOMS: atom_id res chain seq x y z
N MET A 1 -24.65 70.26 -23.42
CA MET A 1 -25.34 69.64 -22.26
C MET A 1 -25.97 68.35 -22.73
N THR A 2 -25.50 67.19 -22.26
CA THR A 2 -26.19 65.91 -22.47
C THR A 2 -27.51 65.97 -21.72
N THR A 3 -28.61 65.66 -22.39
CA THR A 3 -29.94 65.71 -21.77
C THR A 3 -30.05 64.61 -20.72
N LEU A 4 -30.85 64.83 -19.68
CA LEU A 4 -31.09 63.88 -18.59
C LEU A 4 -31.48 62.48 -19.12
N LYS A 5 -32.17 62.45 -20.25
CA LYS A 5 -32.58 61.25 -20.98
C LYS A 5 -31.38 60.42 -21.45
N THR A 6 -30.32 61.05 -21.95
CA THR A 6 -29.09 60.36 -22.39
C THR A 6 -28.34 59.75 -21.22
N GLN A 7 -28.28 60.46 -20.08
CA GLN A 7 -27.66 59.95 -18.85
C GLN A 7 -28.43 58.75 -18.28
N PHE A 8 -29.77 58.78 -18.32
CA PHE A 8 -30.60 57.67 -17.85
C PHE A 8 -30.44 56.41 -18.71
N THR A 9 -30.33 56.57 -20.04
CA THR A 9 -30.07 55.43 -20.94
C THR A 9 -28.69 54.82 -20.68
N GLN A 10 -27.64 55.64 -20.52
CA GLN A 10 -26.30 55.16 -20.20
C GLN A 10 -26.24 54.42 -18.86
N LEU A 11 -26.93 54.92 -17.84
CA LEU A 11 -26.99 54.26 -16.53
C LEU A 11 -27.68 52.89 -16.61
N ARG A 12 -28.73 52.79 -17.43
CA ARG A 12 -29.46 51.52 -17.66
C ARG A 12 -28.59 50.51 -18.40
N GLU A 13 -27.84 50.93 -19.41
CA GLU A 13 -26.87 50.08 -20.12
C GLU A 13 -25.77 49.60 -19.18
N GLN A 14 -25.19 50.49 -18.38
CA GLN A 14 -24.19 50.13 -17.36
C GLN A 14 -24.74 49.13 -16.33
N TYR A 15 -25.99 49.30 -15.90
CA TYR A 15 -26.64 48.37 -14.98
C TYR A 15 -26.85 46.99 -15.61
N GLN A 16 -27.27 46.92 -16.89
CA GLN A 16 -27.40 45.66 -17.62
C GLN A 16 -26.05 44.95 -17.81
N ILE A 17 -25.00 45.70 -18.15
CA ILE A 17 -23.63 45.15 -18.27
C ILE A 17 -23.20 44.58 -16.92
N LYS A 18 -23.42 45.30 -15.81
CA LYS A 18 -23.07 44.82 -14.48
C LYS A 18 -23.81 43.53 -14.10
N GLN A 19 -25.10 43.42 -14.42
CA GLN A 19 -25.87 42.19 -14.22
C GLN A 19 -25.33 41.03 -15.06
N GLN A 20 -24.96 41.28 -16.32
CA GLN A 20 -24.35 40.27 -17.19
C GLN A 20 -22.99 39.80 -16.67
N VAL A 21 -22.13 40.71 -16.24
CA VAL A 21 -20.83 40.39 -15.64
C VAL A 21 -21.01 39.52 -14.38
N GLN A 22 -21.91 39.91 -13.49
CA GLN A 22 -22.21 39.12 -12.28
C GLN A 22 -22.72 37.71 -12.63
N SER A 23 -23.60 37.58 -13.63
CA SER A 23 -24.08 36.27 -14.08
C SER A 23 -22.97 35.40 -14.67
N LEU A 24 -22.00 35.99 -15.37
CA LEU A 24 -20.84 35.28 -15.92
C LEU A 24 -19.86 34.83 -14.83
N GLU A 25 -19.65 35.66 -13.79
CA GLU A 25 -18.85 35.29 -12.61
C GLU A 25 -19.47 34.09 -11.87
N GLU A 26 -20.79 34.09 -11.66
CA GLU A 26 -21.48 32.97 -11.02
C GLU A 26 -21.40 31.65 -11.82
N VAL A 27 -21.39 31.74 -13.15
CA VAL A 27 -21.20 30.59 -14.04
C VAL A 27 -19.75 30.11 -13.98
N TYR A 28 -18.79 31.03 -13.99
CA TYR A 28 -17.37 30.71 -13.86
C TYR A 28 -17.06 29.99 -12.54
N ASP A 29 -17.57 30.49 -11.42
CA ASP A 29 -17.36 29.89 -10.10
C ASP A 29 -17.98 28.49 -9.99
N ARG A 30 -19.12 28.26 -10.66
CA ARG A 30 -19.72 26.91 -10.77
C ARG A 30 -18.82 25.95 -11.54
N TYR A 31 -18.33 26.34 -12.71
CA TYR A 31 -17.40 25.50 -13.48
C TYR A 31 -16.10 25.24 -12.74
N ARG A 32 -15.58 26.24 -12.02
CA ARG A 32 -14.40 26.08 -11.17
C ARG A 32 -14.63 25.04 -10.07
N THR A 33 -15.76 25.12 -9.38
CA THR A 33 -16.15 24.17 -8.32
C THR A 33 -16.26 22.75 -8.86
N ILE A 34 -16.89 22.57 -10.02
CA ILE A 34 -17.02 21.27 -10.68
C ILE A 34 -15.66 20.71 -11.08
N ARG A 35 -14.79 21.55 -11.68
CA ARG A 35 -13.43 21.16 -12.04
C ARG A 35 -12.64 20.70 -10.82
N ASP A 36 -12.65 21.50 -9.75
CA ASP A 36 -11.88 21.22 -8.54
C ASP A 36 -12.39 19.95 -7.86
N GLY A 37 -13.71 19.72 -7.82
CA GLY A 37 -14.30 18.48 -7.30
C GLY A 37 -13.98 17.23 -8.13
N LEU A 38 -13.85 17.35 -9.45
CA LEU A 38 -13.40 16.24 -10.31
C LEU A 38 -11.90 15.96 -10.15
N LEU A 39 -11.08 17.00 -10.03
CA LEU A 39 -9.64 16.86 -9.80
C LEU A 39 -9.33 16.16 -8.47
N ASP A 40 -10.11 16.50 -7.44
CA ASP A 40 -10.02 15.89 -6.09
C ASP A 40 -10.25 14.37 -6.09
N VAL A 41 -10.80 13.80 -7.16
CA VAL A 41 -11.02 12.35 -7.29
C VAL A 41 -10.21 11.72 -8.43
N ALA A 42 -9.99 12.45 -9.51
CA ALA A 42 -9.22 11.96 -10.65
C ALA A 42 -7.76 11.66 -10.28
N GLU A 43 -7.10 12.53 -9.52
CA GLU A 43 -5.70 12.33 -9.12
C GLU A 43 -5.53 11.13 -8.18
N PRO A 44 -6.32 10.97 -7.10
CA PRO A 44 -6.29 9.76 -6.27
C PRO A 44 -6.59 8.48 -7.04
N LEU A 45 -7.60 8.46 -7.92
CA LEU A 45 -7.92 7.29 -8.74
C LEU A 45 -6.78 6.90 -9.67
N GLN A 46 -6.12 7.87 -10.31
CA GLN A 46 -4.95 7.60 -11.15
C GLN A 46 -3.79 7.02 -10.33
N LYS A 47 -3.60 7.50 -9.09
CA LYS A 47 -2.58 6.94 -8.18
C LYS A 47 -2.92 5.51 -7.77
N ALA A 48 -4.17 5.26 -7.38
CA ALA A 48 -4.67 3.93 -7.02
C ALA A 48 -4.52 2.94 -8.19
N GLN A 49 -4.85 3.37 -9.42
CA GLN A 49 -4.65 2.58 -10.63
C GLN A 49 -3.17 2.20 -10.82
N LYS A 50 -2.24 3.15 -10.70
CA LYS A 50 -0.80 2.87 -10.84
C LYS A 50 -0.32 1.85 -9.81
N LYS A 51 -0.75 1.99 -8.56
CA LYS A 51 -0.42 1.00 -7.51
C LYS A 51 -1.02 -0.36 -7.83
N PHE A 52 -2.27 -0.41 -8.30
CA PHE A 52 -2.91 -1.65 -8.72
C PHE A 52 -2.16 -2.34 -9.86
N GLU A 53 -1.67 -1.58 -10.86
CA GLU A 53 -0.82 -2.11 -11.93
C GLU A 53 0.48 -2.71 -11.38
N VAL A 54 1.07 -2.11 -10.35
CA VAL A 54 2.26 -2.66 -9.66
C VAL A 54 1.90 -3.98 -8.94
N ILE A 55 0.74 -4.06 -8.29
CA ILE A 55 0.26 -5.31 -7.68
C ILE A 55 0.11 -6.41 -8.74
N GLY A 56 -0.43 -6.07 -9.92
CA GLY A 56 -0.56 -7.01 -11.05
C GLY A 56 0.77 -7.59 -11.56
N MET A 57 1.90 -6.99 -11.22
CA MET A 57 3.24 -7.48 -11.56
C MET A 57 3.92 -8.26 -10.42
N LEU A 58 3.26 -8.43 -9.28
CA LEU A 58 3.78 -9.25 -8.19
C LEU A 58 3.79 -10.73 -8.58
N PRO A 59 4.68 -11.54 -7.97
CA PRO A 59 4.61 -12.99 -8.12
C PRO A 59 3.31 -13.56 -7.54
N GLU A 60 2.86 -14.69 -8.11
CA GLU A 60 1.81 -15.50 -7.52
C GLU A 60 2.13 -15.88 -6.06
N PRO A 61 1.13 -15.88 -5.16
CA PRO A 61 -0.31 -15.67 -5.39
C PRO A 61 -0.76 -14.20 -5.32
N HIS A 62 0.16 -13.24 -5.18
CA HIS A 62 -0.17 -11.83 -4.87
C HIS A 62 -0.41 -10.95 -6.10
N SER A 63 -0.35 -11.53 -7.30
CA SER A 63 -0.57 -10.84 -8.59
C SER A 63 -2.03 -10.44 -8.79
N THR A 64 -2.96 -11.06 -8.05
CA THR A 64 -4.40 -10.97 -8.32
C THR A 64 -5.13 -10.45 -7.09
N ILE A 65 -5.99 -9.46 -7.31
CA ILE A 65 -6.92 -8.95 -6.29
C ILE A 65 -8.34 -9.37 -6.66
N ASP A 66 -9.06 -9.90 -5.68
CA ASP A 66 -10.49 -10.16 -5.82
C ASP A 66 -11.34 -8.93 -5.46
N PHE A 67 -12.06 -8.43 -6.48
CA PHE A 67 -13.03 -7.33 -6.41
C PHE A 67 -14.48 -7.80 -6.54
N SER A 68 -14.76 -9.09 -6.34
CA SER A 68 -16.10 -9.67 -6.50
C SER A 68 -17.16 -8.96 -5.64
N GLN A 69 -16.80 -8.49 -4.44
CA GLN A 69 -17.70 -7.79 -3.52
C GLN A 69 -17.93 -6.32 -3.93
N GLU A 70 -16.96 -5.73 -4.62
CA GLU A 70 -16.92 -4.35 -5.07
C GLU A 70 -17.53 -4.15 -6.47
N ALA A 71 -17.81 -5.23 -7.20
CA ALA A 71 -18.31 -5.18 -8.57
C ALA A 71 -19.58 -4.33 -8.72
N ALA A 72 -20.50 -4.39 -7.77
CA ALA A 72 -21.72 -3.58 -7.76
C ALA A 72 -21.42 -2.08 -7.57
N LEU A 73 -20.46 -1.76 -6.70
CA LEU A 73 -19.99 -0.39 -6.46
C LEU A 73 -19.36 0.19 -7.74
N PHE A 74 -18.46 -0.57 -8.38
CA PHE A 74 -17.78 -0.13 -9.60
C PHE A 74 -18.76 0.06 -10.77
N GLY A 75 -19.69 -0.89 -10.95
CA GLY A 75 -20.76 -0.78 -11.94
C GLY A 75 -21.63 0.46 -11.71
N GLY A 76 -22.08 0.68 -10.47
CA GLY A 76 -22.89 1.83 -10.09
C GLY A 76 -22.15 3.16 -10.30
N ALA A 77 -20.89 3.25 -9.90
CA ALA A 77 -20.05 4.43 -10.09
C ALA A 77 -19.89 4.78 -11.57
N LYS A 78 -19.65 3.78 -12.43
CA LYS A 78 -19.57 3.97 -13.88
C LYS A 78 -20.87 4.49 -14.46
N THR A 79 -22.01 3.88 -14.10
CA THR A 79 -23.33 4.33 -14.56
C THR A 79 -23.63 5.77 -14.13
N GLN A 80 -23.29 6.15 -12.90
CA GLN A 80 -23.47 7.53 -12.44
C GLN A 80 -22.56 8.52 -13.18
N LEU A 81 -21.29 8.17 -13.42
CA LEU A 81 -20.37 9.00 -14.16
C LEU A 81 -20.79 9.18 -15.63
N ASP A 82 -21.28 8.13 -16.28
CA ASP A 82 -21.81 8.19 -17.64
C ASP A 82 -23.05 9.10 -17.71
N ALA A 83 -23.97 8.96 -16.75
CA ALA A 83 -25.16 9.80 -16.65
C ALA A 83 -24.81 11.27 -16.38
N LEU A 84 -23.85 11.53 -15.49
CA LEU A 84 -23.34 12.88 -15.22
C LEU A 84 -22.72 13.50 -16.47
N THR A 85 -21.90 12.72 -17.20
CA THR A 85 -21.24 13.17 -18.44
C THR A 85 -22.27 13.52 -19.52
N ALA A 86 -23.32 12.71 -19.67
CA ALA A 86 -24.41 12.98 -20.62
C ALA A 86 -25.16 14.27 -20.25
N ARG A 87 -25.57 14.42 -18.98
CA ARG A 87 -26.26 15.62 -18.49
C ARG A 87 -25.43 16.88 -18.64
N PHE A 88 -24.13 16.79 -18.37
CA PHE A 88 -23.22 17.93 -18.50
C PHE A 88 -23.06 18.37 -19.96
N LYS A 89 -23.09 17.43 -20.93
CA LYS A 89 -23.10 17.75 -22.36
C LYS A 89 -24.40 18.42 -22.81
N GLU A 90 -25.53 18.03 -22.26
CA GLU A 90 -26.86 18.55 -22.63
C GLU A 90 -27.18 19.92 -21.99
N SER A 91 -26.77 20.11 -20.74
CA SER A 91 -27.25 21.23 -19.90
C SER A 91 -26.14 22.11 -19.32
N GLY A 92 -24.86 21.75 -19.53
CA GLY A 92 -23.71 22.51 -19.05
C GLY A 92 -23.71 22.69 -17.52
N ASP A 93 -23.63 23.95 -17.08
CA ASP A 93 -23.55 24.35 -15.67
C ASP A 93 -24.86 24.18 -14.87
N LYS A 94 -25.97 23.87 -15.55
CA LYS A 94 -27.29 23.65 -14.93
C LYS A 94 -27.45 22.25 -14.36
N THR A 95 -26.42 21.42 -14.45
CA THR A 95 -26.39 20.11 -13.81
C THR A 95 -26.63 20.28 -12.31
N GLU A 96 -27.61 19.57 -11.76
CA GLU A 96 -27.93 19.62 -10.33
C GLU A 96 -26.68 19.34 -9.50
N GLN A 97 -26.26 20.31 -8.67
CA GLN A 97 -25.06 20.19 -7.84
C GLN A 97 -25.12 18.97 -6.92
N SER A 98 -26.32 18.59 -6.46
CA SER A 98 -26.55 17.38 -5.66
C SER A 98 -26.10 16.11 -6.39
N VAL A 99 -26.44 15.96 -7.67
CA VAL A 99 -26.10 14.79 -8.50
C VAL A 99 -24.59 14.75 -8.79
N PHE A 100 -23.99 15.92 -9.03
CA PHE A 100 -22.54 16.04 -9.20
C PHE A 100 -21.78 15.56 -7.95
N TRP A 101 -22.11 16.13 -6.78
CA TRP A 101 -21.42 15.79 -5.54
C TRP A 101 -21.67 14.35 -5.09
N GLU A 102 -22.84 13.78 -5.39
CA GLU A 102 -23.11 12.37 -5.17
C GLU A 102 -22.20 11.48 -6.03
N THR A 103 -22.02 11.82 -7.30
CA THR A 103 -21.11 11.08 -8.21
C THR A 103 -19.67 11.16 -7.71
N VAL A 104 -19.22 12.36 -7.30
CA VAL A 104 -17.89 12.57 -6.68
C VAL A 104 -17.73 11.70 -5.45
N ARG A 105 -18.74 11.63 -4.57
CA ARG A 105 -18.72 10.79 -3.37
C ARG A 105 -18.57 9.31 -3.70
N VAL A 106 -19.37 8.80 -4.65
CA VAL A 106 -19.30 7.40 -5.07
C VAL A 106 -17.93 7.07 -5.68
N LEU A 107 -17.36 7.96 -6.49
CA LEU A 107 -16.02 7.78 -7.04
C LEU A 107 -14.92 7.78 -5.96
N LYS A 108 -15.06 8.57 -4.89
CA LYS A 108 -14.17 8.48 -3.72
C LYS A 108 -14.27 7.12 -3.03
N SER A 109 -15.48 6.60 -2.83
CA SER A 109 -15.66 5.27 -2.25
C SER A 109 -15.06 4.16 -3.14
N VAL A 110 -15.09 4.31 -4.47
CA VAL A 110 -14.36 3.42 -5.38
C VAL A 110 -12.85 3.49 -5.14
N GLN A 111 -12.29 4.70 -5.04
CA GLN A 111 -10.87 4.89 -4.77
C GLN A 111 -10.45 4.28 -3.44
N GLU A 112 -11.17 4.56 -2.36
CA GLU A 112 -10.91 4.00 -1.02
C GLU A 112 -10.91 2.46 -1.06
N SER A 113 -11.90 1.87 -1.72
CA SER A 113 -12.02 0.42 -1.85
C SER A 113 -10.87 -0.21 -2.63
N VAL A 114 -10.41 0.44 -3.70
CA VAL A 114 -9.22 -0.02 -4.46
C VAL A 114 -7.96 0.09 -3.61
N ASP A 115 -7.74 1.23 -2.94
CA ASP A 115 -6.57 1.43 -2.08
C ASP A 115 -6.53 0.42 -0.92
N ASP A 116 -7.66 0.14 -0.27
CA ASP A 116 -7.74 -0.85 0.83
C ASP A 116 -7.30 -2.25 0.37
N LYS A 117 -7.76 -2.68 -0.80
CA LYS A 117 -7.39 -3.99 -1.36
C LYS A 117 -5.94 -4.03 -1.78
N VAL A 118 -5.45 -2.98 -2.44
CA VAL A 118 -4.04 -2.85 -2.83
C VAL A 118 -3.14 -2.90 -1.60
N ASP A 119 -3.48 -2.17 -0.54
CA ASP A 119 -2.72 -2.15 0.71
C ASP A 119 -2.77 -3.49 1.45
N ALA A 120 -3.90 -4.19 1.42
CA ALA A 120 -4.02 -5.53 2.01
C ALA A 120 -3.14 -6.54 1.27
N THR A 121 -3.19 -6.58 -0.06
CA THR A 121 -2.36 -7.46 -0.88
C THR A 121 -0.87 -7.12 -0.74
N TRP A 122 -0.53 -5.83 -0.70
CA TRP A 122 0.84 -5.38 -0.44
C TRP A 122 1.36 -5.88 0.91
N LYS A 123 0.58 -5.73 1.98
CA LYS A 123 0.95 -6.21 3.32
C LYS A 123 1.13 -7.72 3.35
N ALA A 124 0.28 -8.48 2.67
CA ALA A 124 0.41 -9.93 2.57
C ALA A 124 1.70 -10.34 1.83
N PHE A 125 1.99 -9.70 0.69
CA PHE A 125 3.23 -9.92 -0.05
C PHE A 125 4.49 -9.62 0.78
N VAL A 126 4.52 -8.48 1.47
CA VAL A 126 5.63 -8.12 2.35
C VAL A 126 5.77 -9.11 3.50
N ALA A 127 4.67 -9.52 4.13
CA ALA A 127 4.69 -10.50 5.21
C ALA A 127 5.25 -11.86 4.76
N ASP A 128 4.92 -12.30 3.54
CA ASP A 128 5.48 -13.53 2.96
C ASP A 128 6.99 -13.44 2.72
N LEU A 129 7.49 -12.29 2.24
CA LEU A 129 8.93 -12.07 2.10
C LEU A 129 9.62 -12.03 3.46
N GLU A 130 9.04 -11.33 4.44
CA GLU A 130 9.57 -11.28 5.80
C GLU A 130 9.62 -12.67 6.44
N ALA A 131 8.55 -13.47 6.33
CA ALA A 131 8.51 -14.81 6.88
C ALA A 131 9.61 -15.74 6.32
N ARG A 132 10.03 -15.53 5.05
CA ARG A 132 11.12 -16.29 4.43
C ARG A 132 12.50 -15.81 4.87
N ALA A 133 12.67 -14.50 4.97
CA ALA A 133 13.97 -13.86 5.17
C ALA A 133 14.33 -13.61 6.65
N MET A 134 13.34 -13.57 7.54
CA MET A 134 13.54 -13.22 8.94
C MET A 134 14.28 -14.31 9.70
N LEU A 135 15.22 -13.84 10.50
CA LEU A 135 16.04 -14.62 11.41
C LEU A 135 15.74 -14.12 12.83
N ASP A 136 15.65 -15.04 13.78
CA ASP A 136 15.50 -14.65 15.18
C ASP A 136 16.66 -13.76 15.64
N SER A 137 16.32 -12.73 16.43
CA SER A 137 17.28 -11.73 16.90
C SER A 137 18.38 -12.32 17.79
N VAL A 138 18.08 -13.36 18.56
CA VAL A 138 19.05 -14.03 19.43
C VAL A 138 20.05 -14.80 18.56
N PHE A 139 19.56 -15.53 17.55
CA PHE A 139 20.43 -16.24 16.62
C PHE A 139 21.31 -15.27 15.81
N LEU A 140 20.75 -14.13 15.37
CA LEU A 140 21.53 -13.10 14.67
C LEU A 140 22.66 -12.54 15.53
N GLU A 141 22.37 -12.09 16.75
CA GLU A 141 23.39 -11.55 17.67
C GLU A 141 24.47 -12.59 18.04
N GLN A 142 24.12 -13.88 18.05
CA GLN A 142 25.06 -14.96 18.30
C GLN A 142 26.07 -15.17 17.15
N GLN A 143 25.73 -14.83 15.91
CA GLN A 143 26.68 -14.88 14.78
C GLN A 143 27.92 -14.00 15.02
N ARG A 144 27.77 -12.90 15.75
CA ARG A 144 28.89 -12.04 16.16
C ARG A 144 29.84 -12.75 17.13
N THR A 145 29.30 -13.63 17.98
CA THR A 145 30.08 -14.43 18.94
C THR A 145 30.77 -15.62 18.25
N LEU A 146 30.16 -16.15 17.18
CA LEU A 146 30.70 -17.22 16.34
C LEU A 146 31.78 -16.75 15.34
N GLY A 147 32.12 -15.45 15.33
CA GLY A 147 33.13 -14.88 14.43
C GLY A 147 32.61 -14.45 13.05
N ASN A 148 31.32 -14.65 12.76
CA ASN A 148 30.67 -14.28 11.49
C ASN A 148 30.26 -12.80 11.45
N VAL A 149 31.12 -11.89 11.93
CA VAL A 149 30.82 -10.46 12.12
C VAL A 149 30.40 -9.76 10.81
N LEU A 150 31.08 -10.08 9.70
CA LEU A 150 30.75 -9.49 8.38
C LEU A 150 29.36 -9.92 7.91
N VAL A 151 29.02 -11.20 8.07
CA VAL A 151 27.71 -11.75 7.67
C VAL A 151 26.59 -11.18 8.54
N TYR A 152 26.85 -10.95 9.83
CA TYR A 152 25.96 -10.24 10.74
C TYR A 152 25.68 -8.79 10.27
N ASP A 153 26.73 -8.01 9.99
CA ASP A 153 26.60 -6.62 9.58
C ASP A 153 25.87 -6.48 8.23
N ASP A 154 26.19 -7.35 7.28
CA ASP A 154 25.54 -7.40 5.97
C ASP A 154 24.06 -7.78 6.09
N TYR A 155 23.72 -8.74 6.95
CA TYR A 155 22.32 -9.12 7.17
C TYR A 155 21.52 -7.97 7.79
N ARG A 156 22.08 -7.29 8.79
CA ARG A 156 21.44 -6.15 9.43
C ARG A 156 21.21 -5.01 8.44
N LYS A 157 22.21 -4.72 7.60
CA LYS A 157 22.10 -3.72 6.54
C LYS A 157 21.03 -4.07 5.51
N ALA A 158 20.99 -5.33 5.05
CA ALA A 158 19.95 -5.81 4.14
C ALA A 158 18.56 -5.69 4.77
N ARG A 159 18.41 -6.08 6.05
CA ARG A 159 17.16 -5.94 6.82
C ARG A 159 16.73 -4.49 6.98
N ASP A 160 17.64 -3.58 7.28
CA ASP A 160 17.34 -2.16 7.39
C ASP A 160 16.89 -1.56 6.05
N ASN A 161 17.54 -1.95 4.95
CA ASN A 161 17.13 -1.53 3.60
C ASN A 161 15.76 -2.10 3.22
N PHE A 162 15.50 -3.38 3.53
CA PHE A 162 14.18 -4.00 3.36
C PHE A 162 13.10 -3.23 4.14
N ASN A 163 13.37 -2.91 5.42
CA ASN A 163 12.45 -2.17 6.28
C ASN A 163 12.16 -0.76 5.78
N ARG A 164 13.14 -0.07 5.19
CA ARG A 164 12.90 1.24 4.55
C ARG A 164 12.06 1.09 3.29
N GLN A 165 12.37 0.07 2.48
CA GLN A 165 11.72 -0.13 1.20
C GLN A 165 10.24 -0.52 1.33
N LYS A 166 9.87 -1.27 2.39
CA LYS A 166 8.46 -1.64 2.63
C LYS A 166 7.56 -0.45 3.00
N LEU A 167 8.13 0.61 3.58
CA LEU A 167 7.39 1.84 3.95
C LEU A 167 6.96 2.65 2.72
N SER A 168 7.60 2.44 1.57
CA SER A 168 7.25 3.12 0.32
C SER A 168 5.96 2.60 -0.34
N GLY A 169 5.38 1.48 0.12
CA GLY A 169 4.19 0.91 -0.52
C GLY A 169 4.44 0.39 -1.95
N PRO A 170 3.39 -0.01 -2.68
CA PRO A 170 3.48 -0.47 -4.07
C PRO A 170 3.58 0.70 -5.07
N ASP A 171 4.47 1.66 -4.81
CA ASP A 171 4.57 2.89 -5.61
C ASP A 171 5.24 2.66 -6.98
N SER A 172 6.09 1.65 -7.11
CA SER A 172 6.74 1.31 -8.37
C SER A 172 7.25 -0.13 -8.42
N LEU A 173 7.51 -0.62 -9.64
CA LEU A 173 8.16 -1.92 -9.83
C LEU A 173 9.58 -1.99 -9.26
N SER A 174 10.29 -0.85 -9.16
CA SER A 174 11.62 -0.84 -8.54
C SER A 174 11.55 -1.13 -7.04
N VAL A 175 10.49 -0.68 -6.36
CA VAL A 175 10.24 -0.99 -4.94
C VAL A 175 10.07 -2.50 -4.76
N VAL A 176 9.26 -3.14 -5.60
CA VAL A 176 9.05 -4.61 -5.60
C VAL A 176 10.36 -5.36 -5.81
N LYS A 177 11.11 -5.02 -6.86
CA LYS A 177 12.39 -5.68 -7.20
C LYS A 177 13.41 -5.52 -6.07
N ASN A 178 13.47 -4.35 -5.44
CA ASN A 178 14.37 -4.10 -4.32
C ASN A 178 13.97 -4.93 -3.10
N LEU A 179 12.68 -5.04 -2.76
CA LEU A 179 12.23 -5.88 -1.65
C LEU A 179 12.58 -7.36 -1.86
N GLN A 180 12.32 -7.87 -3.07
CA GLN A 180 12.70 -9.24 -3.42
C GLN A 180 14.21 -9.43 -3.31
N LYS A 181 15.00 -8.51 -3.89
CA LYS A 181 16.45 -8.54 -3.82
C LYS A 181 16.96 -8.56 -2.37
N TYR A 182 16.48 -7.67 -1.50
CA TYR A 182 16.91 -7.65 -0.10
C TYR A 182 16.45 -8.90 0.66
N SER A 183 15.25 -9.41 0.37
CA SER A 183 14.78 -10.69 0.91
C SER A 183 15.69 -11.84 0.49
N ASP A 184 16.06 -11.92 -0.79
CA ASP A 184 16.95 -12.96 -1.32
C ASP A 184 18.37 -12.84 -0.75
N GLU A 185 18.89 -11.61 -0.61
CA GLU A 185 20.16 -11.34 0.08
C GLU A 185 20.11 -11.82 1.54
N MET A 186 19.04 -11.50 2.27
CA MET A 186 18.85 -11.96 3.64
C MET A 186 18.77 -13.49 3.74
N VAL A 187 18.08 -14.16 2.81
CA VAL A 187 18.01 -15.63 2.74
C VAL A 187 19.37 -16.24 2.42
N ALA A 188 20.13 -15.65 1.49
CA ALA A 188 21.47 -16.10 1.15
C ALA A 188 22.43 -15.95 2.33
N LEU A 189 22.39 -14.81 3.03
CA LEU A 189 23.17 -14.54 4.23
C LEU A 189 22.79 -15.51 5.35
N LYS A 190 21.50 -15.76 5.56
CA LYS A 190 20.98 -16.77 6.49
C LYS A 190 21.56 -18.17 6.19
N ARG A 191 21.63 -18.57 4.91
CA ARG A 191 22.24 -19.85 4.52
C ARG A 191 23.75 -19.88 4.74
N SER A 192 24.44 -18.76 4.54
CA SER A 192 25.89 -18.67 4.77
C SER A 192 26.27 -18.61 6.26
N MET A 193 25.32 -18.30 7.15
CA MET A 193 25.55 -18.24 8.59
C MET A 193 25.76 -19.62 9.23
N ASP A 194 25.34 -20.72 8.59
CA ASP A 194 25.78 -22.08 9.00
C ASP A 194 25.49 -23.14 7.91
N PRO A 195 26.43 -23.40 6.98
CA PRO A 195 26.29 -24.42 5.93
C PRO A 195 26.45 -25.87 6.43
N ASP A 196 26.91 -26.11 7.66
CA ASP A 196 27.21 -27.44 8.23
C ASP A 196 26.26 -27.85 9.37
N ALA A 197 25.15 -27.14 9.59
CA ALA A 197 24.19 -27.51 10.62
C ALA A 197 23.47 -28.83 10.27
N PRO A 198 23.40 -29.82 11.18
CA PRO A 198 22.65 -31.05 10.96
C PRO A 198 21.17 -30.80 10.63
N ASP A 199 20.56 -31.65 9.79
CA ASP A 199 19.14 -31.52 9.39
C ASP A 199 18.16 -31.41 10.58
N ASP A 200 18.48 -32.05 11.70
CA ASP A 200 17.70 -31.96 12.93
C ASP A 200 17.76 -30.56 13.56
N VAL A 201 18.94 -29.91 13.51
CA VAL A 201 19.17 -28.55 13.99
C VAL A 201 18.44 -27.54 13.09
N LEU A 202 18.52 -27.73 11.77
CA LEU A 202 17.79 -26.91 10.81
C LEU A 202 16.28 -26.98 11.02
N ARG A 203 15.71 -28.19 11.23
CA ARG A 203 14.28 -28.38 11.53
C ARG A 203 13.86 -27.76 12.86
N PHE A 204 14.74 -27.80 13.86
CA PHE A 204 14.50 -27.13 15.15
C PHE A 204 14.43 -25.61 15.00
N PHE A 205 15.41 -25.00 14.31
CA PHE A 205 15.43 -23.56 14.06
C PHE A 205 14.31 -23.10 13.12
N GLU A 206 13.95 -23.89 12.10
CA GLU A 206 12.82 -23.57 11.22
C GLU A 206 11.49 -23.49 12.00
N ALA A 207 11.28 -24.39 12.96
CA ALA A 207 10.10 -24.33 13.83
C ALA A 207 10.11 -23.09 14.74
N LEU A 208 11.28 -22.72 15.27
CA LEU A 208 11.44 -21.48 16.03
C LEU A 208 11.16 -20.24 15.16
N ASP A 209 11.68 -20.19 13.94
CA ASP A 209 11.49 -19.07 13.02
C ASP A 209 10.01 -18.87 12.66
N ARG A 210 9.27 -19.96 12.41
CA ARG A 210 7.86 -19.89 11.98
C ARG A 210 6.90 -19.55 13.10
N HIS A 211 7.18 -20.00 14.33
CA HIS A 211 6.19 -19.98 15.41
C HIS A 211 6.69 -19.30 16.69
N ASN A 212 7.95 -18.89 16.74
CA ASN A 212 8.64 -18.41 17.94
C ASN A 212 8.60 -19.43 19.10
N HIS A 213 8.36 -20.70 18.78
CA HIS A 213 8.40 -21.85 19.69
C HIS A 213 8.60 -23.13 18.88
N ALA A 214 9.41 -24.06 19.39
CA ALA A 214 9.59 -25.38 18.82
C ALA A 214 9.01 -26.45 19.75
N SER A 215 8.46 -27.52 19.18
CA SER A 215 8.08 -28.70 19.94
C SER A 215 9.32 -29.34 20.55
N LEU A 216 9.23 -29.80 21.81
CA LEU A 216 10.29 -30.59 22.45
C LEU A 216 10.67 -31.85 21.65
N THR A 217 9.78 -32.33 20.78
CA THR A 217 10.07 -33.44 19.86
C THR A 217 11.15 -33.11 18.83
N LEU A 218 11.38 -31.83 18.54
CA LEU A 218 12.43 -31.35 17.64
C LEU A 218 13.77 -31.14 18.35
N LEU A 219 13.79 -31.16 19.68
CA LEU A 219 15.01 -31.04 20.48
C LEU A 219 15.69 -32.41 20.60
N THR A 220 16.24 -32.91 19.49
CA THR A 220 16.91 -34.22 19.46
C THR A 220 18.26 -34.17 20.19
N PRO A 221 18.86 -35.31 20.58
CA PRO A 221 20.20 -35.33 21.16
C PRO A 221 21.26 -34.68 20.26
N CYS A 222 21.07 -34.76 18.93
CA CYS A 222 21.91 -34.08 17.96
C CYS A 222 21.77 -32.55 18.08
N VAL A 223 20.55 -32.03 18.24
CA VAL A 223 20.31 -30.60 18.47
C VAL A 223 20.92 -30.13 19.77
N ILE A 224 20.76 -30.88 20.86
CA ILE A 224 21.35 -30.54 22.16
C ILE A 224 22.88 -30.51 22.08
N ALA A 225 23.50 -31.54 21.51
CA ALA A 225 24.95 -31.62 21.36
C ALA A 225 25.50 -30.47 20.50
N TRP A 226 24.80 -30.13 19.41
CA TRP A 226 25.18 -29.02 18.55
C TRP A 226 25.03 -27.67 19.26
N LEU A 227 23.91 -27.46 19.98
CA LEU A 227 23.70 -26.25 20.79
C LEU A 227 24.72 -26.13 21.94
N GLU A 228 25.17 -27.24 22.50
CA GLU A 228 26.22 -27.27 23.53
C GLU A 228 27.59 -26.96 22.94
N GLU A 229 27.94 -27.58 21.79
CA GLU A 229 29.19 -27.33 21.05
C GLU A 229 29.33 -25.86 20.65
N LYS A 230 28.23 -25.25 20.20
CA LYS A 230 28.18 -23.83 19.80
C LYS A 230 27.95 -22.87 20.98
N GLY A 231 27.82 -23.37 22.22
CA GLY A 231 27.59 -22.55 23.40
C GLY A 231 26.23 -21.84 23.43
N MET A 232 25.24 -22.33 22.67
CA MET A 232 23.92 -21.74 22.47
C MET A 232 22.86 -22.29 23.43
N LEU A 233 23.11 -23.45 24.06
CA LEU A 233 22.17 -24.10 24.99
C LEU A 233 21.62 -23.16 26.09
N PRO A 234 22.42 -22.27 26.73
CA PRO A 234 21.93 -21.37 27.78
C PRO A 234 20.95 -20.29 27.30
N ALA A 235 20.83 -20.06 25.99
CA ALA A 235 19.94 -19.05 25.43
C ALA A 235 18.48 -19.52 25.32
N PHE A 236 18.20 -20.81 25.55
CA PHE A 236 16.87 -21.39 25.40
C PHE A 236 16.22 -21.67 26.75
N ASN A 237 14.96 -21.30 26.88
CA ASN A 237 14.13 -21.60 28.05
C ASN A 237 12.96 -22.50 27.66
N VAL A 238 12.67 -23.51 28.50
CA VAL A 238 11.55 -24.42 28.28
C VAL A 238 10.31 -23.90 29.00
N THR A 239 9.24 -23.60 28.25
CA THR A 239 7.95 -23.18 28.81
C THR A 239 6.85 -24.16 28.42
N ARG A 240 6.01 -24.56 29.38
CA ARG A 240 4.88 -25.49 29.14
C ARG A 240 3.78 -24.80 28.34
N LYS A 241 3.33 -25.41 27.23
CA LYS A 241 2.18 -24.93 26.45
C LYS A 241 0.95 -24.86 27.35
N ARG A 242 0.35 -23.67 27.49
CA ARG A 242 -0.94 -23.52 28.19
C ARG A 242 -2.01 -24.23 27.38
N MET A 243 -2.74 -25.15 28.00
CA MET A 243 -3.97 -25.67 27.41
C MET A 243 -5.02 -24.58 27.54
N ILE A 244 -5.55 -24.13 26.41
CA ILE A 244 -6.76 -23.30 26.31
C ILE A 244 -7.90 -24.25 25.97
#